data_AF-A0A4R2GSD6-F1
#
_entry.id   AF-A0A4R2GSD6-F1
#
_cell.length_a   1.000
_cell.length_b   1.000
_cell.length_c   1.000
_cell.angle_alpha   90.00
_cell.angle_beta   90.00
_cell.angle_gamma   90.00
#
_symmetry.space_group_name_H-M   'P 1'
#
loop_
_entity.id
_entity.type
_entity.pdbx_description
1 polymer ?
#
loop_
_entity_poly.entity_id
_entity_poly.type
_entity_poly.pdbx_seq_one_letter_code
_entity_poly.pdbx_strand_id
1 'polypeptide(L)'
;MGLTKKVADLLGLAKKSTSTAAELQSALESAKADAEATQADLESAEAAYLASLTDLDEAASARADDARSAARRSADRAVALVELIESRLADAIAREAQAAKRAAYDAAKAASAKASADLVRIYPKAAIQIRDVLLAVAQAEVDVQAANEDLPEGAERLHGPETQLILAPGYEREDISSEEIELWCVDGDRSRVLPDDQQKKVRRIEGNRALYAWPGGDPNLNVTLRKFRKEVYYPHRSPDRAKSPLAVTVLPDLNTHAPDIWNSNGTSGSYALATMKSLIRKGGEYVKPAEKERELQTDLIPLLDDFGI
;
A
#
# COMPACT_ATOMS: atom_id res chain seq x y z
N MET A 1 -50.18 18.59 -3.64
CA MET A 1 -50.77 17.49 -2.84
C MET A 1 -51.09 18.04 -1.46
N GLY A 2 -52.25 17.74 -0.88
CA GLY A 2 -52.61 18.26 0.44
C GLY A 2 -51.69 17.72 1.55
N LEU A 3 -51.39 18.55 2.55
CA LEU A 3 -50.58 18.24 3.74
C LEU A 3 -50.98 16.91 4.40
N THR A 4 -52.27 16.62 4.45
CA THR A 4 -52.83 15.38 5.01
C THR A 4 -52.34 14.12 4.29
N LYS A 5 -52.21 14.17 2.95
CA LYS A 5 -51.68 13.05 2.17
C LYS A 5 -50.19 12.84 2.44
N LYS A 6 -49.43 13.93 2.48
CA LYS A 6 -47.99 13.91 2.78
C LYS A 6 -47.69 13.30 4.16
N VAL A 7 -48.42 13.72 5.18
CA VAL A 7 -48.32 13.15 6.55
C VAL A 7 -48.67 11.67 6.58
N ALA A 8 -49.71 11.25 5.86
CA ALA A 8 -50.09 9.83 5.78
C ALA A 8 -49.01 8.99 5.09
N ASP A 9 -48.40 9.51 4.02
CA ASP A 9 -47.32 8.83 3.30
C ASP A 9 -46.07 8.69 4.18
N LEU A 10 -45.66 9.76 4.88
CA LEU A 10 -44.53 9.73 5.83
C LEU A 10 -44.78 8.78 7.00
N LEU A 11 -45.99 8.78 7.57
CA LEU A 11 -46.37 7.86 8.62
C LEU A 11 -46.38 6.40 8.14
N GLY A 12 -46.83 6.17 6.90
CA GLY A 12 -46.80 4.85 6.25
C GLY A 12 -45.38 4.34 6.10
N LEU A 13 -44.44 5.20 5.70
CA LEU A 13 -43.03 4.87 5.62
C LEU A 13 -42.44 4.57 7.00
N ALA A 14 -42.69 5.41 8.00
CA ALA A 14 -42.20 5.22 9.37
C ALA A 14 -42.70 3.91 10.03
N LYS A 15 -43.89 3.44 9.65
CA LYS A 15 -44.46 2.18 10.16
C LYS A 15 -43.94 0.94 9.43
N LYS A 16 -43.35 1.09 8.24
CA LYS A 16 -42.88 -0.06 7.45
C LYS A 16 -41.57 -0.59 8.03
N SER A 17 -41.59 -1.81 8.54
CA SER A 17 -40.42 -2.45 9.15
C SER A 17 -39.26 -2.66 8.18
N THR A 18 -39.50 -2.62 6.87
CA THR A 18 -38.47 -2.82 5.83
C THR A 18 -37.89 -1.51 5.28
N SER A 19 -38.31 -0.34 5.78
CA SER A 19 -37.75 0.93 5.31
C SER A 19 -36.28 1.04 5.67
N THR A 20 -35.48 1.52 4.72
CA THR A 20 -34.04 1.69 4.87
C THR A 20 -33.68 2.95 5.65
N ALA A 21 -32.48 3.01 6.21
CA ALA A 21 -32.00 4.21 6.90
C ALA A 21 -31.99 5.44 5.96
N ALA A 22 -31.64 5.25 4.69
CA ALA A 22 -31.63 6.32 3.70
C ALA A 22 -33.04 6.86 3.41
N GLU A 23 -34.04 5.99 3.25
CA GLU A 23 -35.43 6.39 3.06
C GLU A 23 -35.98 7.15 4.26
N LEU A 24 -35.68 6.68 5.48
CA LEU A 24 -36.12 7.33 6.72
C LEU A 24 -35.41 8.66 6.98
N GLN A 25 -34.15 8.82 6.58
CA GLN A 25 -33.42 10.08 6.64
C GLN A 25 -34.06 11.14 5.73
N SER A 26 -34.39 10.78 4.49
CA SER A 26 -35.08 11.70 3.58
C SER A 26 -36.48 12.08 4.09
N ALA A 27 -37.20 11.13 4.67
CA ALA A 27 -38.48 11.39 5.31
C ALA A 27 -38.36 12.30 6.53
N LEU A 28 -37.29 12.17 7.31
CA LEU A 28 -37.01 13.01 8.48
C LEU A 28 -36.80 14.47 8.06
N GLU A 29 -36.01 14.72 7.01
CA GLU A 29 -35.79 16.07 6.49
C GLU A 29 -37.10 16.71 6.03
N SER A 30 -37.94 15.94 5.31
CA SER A 30 -39.27 16.41 4.92
C SER A 30 -40.17 16.68 6.14
N ALA A 31 -40.14 15.83 7.16
CA ALA A 31 -40.98 15.99 8.35
C ALA A 31 -40.53 17.19 9.20
N LYS A 32 -39.23 17.47 9.28
CA LYS A 32 -38.69 18.66 9.95
C LYS A 32 -39.13 19.95 9.28
N ALA A 33 -39.04 20.01 7.94
CA ALA A 33 -39.55 21.14 7.17
C ALA A 33 -41.06 21.35 7.37
N ASP A 34 -41.85 20.27 7.42
CA ASP A 34 -43.29 20.37 7.70
C ASP A 34 -43.56 20.84 9.15
N ALA A 35 -42.78 20.36 10.12
CA ALA A 35 -42.89 20.79 11.52
C ALA A 35 -42.62 22.29 11.68
N GLU A 36 -41.55 22.80 11.05
CA GLU A 36 -41.21 24.22 11.01
C GLU A 36 -42.34 25.06 10.39
N ALA A 37 -42.91 24.61 9.27
CA ALA A 37 -44.04 25.29 8.64
C ALA A 37 -45.28 25.33 9.54
N THR A 38 -45.64 24.21 10.17
CA THR A 38 -46.81 24.16 11.08
C THR A 38 -46.60 24.97 12.37
N GLN A 39 -45.35 25.13 12.80
CA GLN A 39 -45.01 25.98 13.94
C GLN A 39 -45.19 27.46 13.61
N ALA A 40 -44.76 27.91 12.42
CA ALA A 40 -45.01 29.27 11.94
C ALA A 40 -46.51 29.55 11.78
N ASP A 41 -47.29 28.58 11.31
CA ASP A 41 -48.76 28.69 11.21
C ASP A 41 -49.40 28.84 12.61
N LEU A 42 -48.90 28.12 13.62
CA LEU A 42 -49.35 28.26 15.01
C LEU A 42 -49.05 29.66 15.55
N GLU A 43 -47.83 30.17 15.37
CA GLU A 43 -47.45 31.52 15.81
C GLU A 43 -48.33 32.60 15.15
N SER A 44 -48.63 32.44 13.86
CA SER A 44 -49.55 33.33 13.14
C SER A 44 -50.98 33.27 13.70
N ALA A 45 -51.48 32.07 13.99
CA ALA A 45 -52.81 31.88 14.57
C ALA A 45 -52.91 32.41 16.01
N GLU A 46 -51.85 32.28 16.79
CA GLU A 46 -51.75 32.86 18.14
C GLU A 46 -51.77 34.39 18.09
N ALA A 47 -51.03 35.01 17.16
CA ALA A 47 -51.06 36.46 16.97
C ALA A 47 -52.44 36.95 16.53
N ALA A 48 -53.11 36.24 15.63
CA ALA A 48 -54.47 36.56 15.19
C ALA A 48 -55.50 36.46 16.34
N TYR A 49 -55.39 35.44 17.19
CA TYR A 49 -56.21 35.29 18.39
C TYR A 49 -55.98 36.44 19.38
N LEU A 50 -54.73 36.81 19.65
CA LEU A 50 -54.43 37.94 20.55
C LEU A 50 -55.00 39.26 20.02
N ALA A 51 -54.95 39.48 18.71
CA ALA A 51 -55.55 40.66 18.09
C ALA A 51 -57.08 40.68 18.24
N SER A 52 -57.76 39.54 18.08
CA SER A 52 -59.22 39.45 18.18
C SER A 52 -59.76 39.75 19.58
N LEU A 53 -58.97 39.52 20.63
CA LEU A 53 -59.38 39.81 22.02
C LEU A 53 -59.64 41.29 22.30
N THR A 54 -59.12 42.19 21.46
CA THR A 54 -59.37 43.63 21.58
C THR A 54 -60.57 44.11 20.77
N ASP A 55 -61.19 43.23 19.99
CA ASP A 55 -62.39 43.51 19.19
C ASP A 55 -63.66 43.19 20.00
N LEU A 56 -64.76 43.90 19.72
CA LEU A 56 -66.06 43.68 20.36
C LEU A 56 -66.86 42.54 19.69
N ASP A 57 -66.37 41.99 18.58
CA ASP A 57 -66.98 40.84 17.89
C ASP A 57 -66.58 39.49 18.54
N GLU A 58 -67.47 38.98 19.40
CA GLU A 58 -67.32 37.68 20.06
C GLU A 58 -67.26 36.51 19.07
N ALA A 59 -67.96 36.59 17.93
CA ALA A 59 -67.94 35.55 16.91
C ALA A 59 -66.61 35.52 16.12
N ALA A 60 -65.93 36.65 15.99
CA ALA A 60 -64.58 36.70 15.44
C ALA A 60 -63.56 36.05 16.39
N SER A 61 -63.66 36.34 17.70
CA SER A 61 -62.79 35.74 18.71
C SER A 61 -62.95 34.23 18.82
N ALA A 62 -64.17 33.71 18.76
CA ALA A 62 -64.42 32.26 18.74
C ALA A 62 -63.77 31.58 17.52
N ARG A 63 -63.90 32.17 16.32
CA ARG A 63 -63.26 31.64 15.10
C ARG A 63 -61.73 31.65 15.18
N ALA A 64 -61.14 32.68 15.79
CA ALA A 64 -59.70 32.75 15.98
C ALA A 64 -59.18 31.70 16.98
N ASP A 65 -59.94 31.41 18.05
CA ASP A 65 -59.60 30.34 19.01
C ASP A 65 -59.66 28.95 18.38
N ASP A 66 -60.69 28.68 17.56
CA ASP A 66 -60.81 27.44 16.81
C ASP A 66 -59.64 27.25 15.84
N ALA A 67 -59.24 28.31 15.13
CA ALA A 67 -58.09 28.30 14.22
C ALA A 67 -56.78 28.05 14.98
N ARG A 68 -56.55 28.74 16.10
CA ARG A 68 -55.41 28.52 17.00
C ARG A 68 -55.35 27.08 17.49
N SER A 69 -56.47 26.55 17.98
CA SER A 69 -56.58 25.17 18.46
C SER A 69 -56.30 24.14 17.36
N ALA A 70 -56.73 24.40 16.12
CA ALA A 70 -56.46 23.55 14.97
C ALA A 70 -54.98 23.60 14.55
N ALA A 71 -54.36 24.78 14.55
CA ALA A 71 -52.94 24.95 14.27
C ALA A 71 -52.07 24.22 15.30
N ARG A 72 -52.40 24.36 16.58
CA ARG A 72 -51.69 23.69 17.69
C ARG A 72 -51.69 22.17 17.55
N ARG A 73 -52.87 21.57 17.30
CA ARG A 73 -52.97 20.13 17.03
C ARG A 73 -52.19 19.68 15.80
N SER A 74 -51.96 20.57 14.83
CA SER A 74 -51.18 20.25 13.63
C SER A 74 -49.69 20.30 13.90
N ALA A 75 -49.22 21.31 14.65
CA ALA A 75 -47.85 21.40 15.15
C ALA A 75 -47.50 20.19 16.04
N ASP A 76 -48.34 19.85 17.03
CA ASP A 76 -48.14 18.70 17.92
C ASP A 76 -48.01 17.38 17.12
N ARG A 77 -48.83 17.20 16.09
CA ARG A 77 -48.77 16.02 15.20
C ARG A 77 -47.50 15.99 14.37
N ALA A 78 -47.02 17.14 13.88
CA ALA A 78 -45.79 17.22 13.11
C ALA A 78 -44.56 16.89 13.97
N VAL A 79 -44.49 17.42 15.20
CA VAL A 79 -43.45 17.10 16.17
C VAL A 79 -43.45 15.62 16.52
N ALA A 80 -44.62 15.04 16.84
CA ALA A 80 -44.73 13.61 17.13
C ALA A 80 -44.32 12.72 15.94
N LEU A 81 -44.57 13.17 14.70
CA LEU A 81 -44.11 12.46 13.50
C LEU A 81 -42.59 12.52 13.35
N VAL A 82 -41.96 13.66 13.62
CA VAL A 82 -40.50 13.80 13.62
C VAL A 82 -39.88 12.83 14.63
N GLU A 83 -40.34 12.83 15.89
CA GLU A 83 -39.83 11.94 16.94
C GLU A 83 -39.98 10.46 16.56
N LEU A 84 -41.12 10.08 15.97
CA LEU A 84 -41.35 8.73 15.48
C LEU A 84 -40.36 8.34 14.38
N ILE A 85 -40.12 9.22 13.40
CA ILE A 85 -39.18 8.95 12.31
C ILE A 85 -37.75 8.85 12.84
N GLU A 86 -37.34 9.71 13.78
CA GLU A 86 -36.01 9.65 14.40
C GLU A 86 -35.78 8.33 15.13
N SER A 87 -36.76 7.87 15.92
CA SER A 87 -36.70 6.56 16.58
C SER A 87 -36.57 5.43 15.56
N ARG A 88 -37.35 5.47 14.47
CA ARG A 88 -37.32 4.44 13.42
C ARG A 88 -36.02 4.46 12.63
N LEU A 89 -35.46 5.63 12.39
CA LEU A 89 -34.16 5.79 11.72
C LEU A 89 -33.05 5.14 12.55
N ALA A 90 -33.02 5.36 13.86
CA ALA A 90 -32.06 4.73 14.75
C ALA A 90 -32.14 3.19 14.70
N ASP A 91 -33.36 2.64 14.74
CA ASP A 91 -33.59 1.20 14.60
C ASP A 91 -33.10 0.66 13.24
N ALA A 92 -33.38 1.38 12.15
CA ALA A 92 -32.97 0.99 10.81
C ALA A 92 -31.44 0.99 10.66
N ILE A 93 -30.75 2.00 11.19
CA ILE A 93 -29.28 2.08 11.21
C ILE A 93 -28.69 0.89 11.98
N ALA A 94 -29.21 0.59 13.17
CA ALA A 94 -28.74 -0.52 13.99
C ALA A 94 -28.94 -1.87 13.27
N ARG A 95 -30.10 -2.07 12.63
CA ARG A 95 -30.40 -3.29 11.87
C ARG A 95 -29.49 -3.45 10.65
N GLU A 96 -29.27 -2.39 9.87
CA GLU A 96 -28.40 -2.43 8.69
C GLU A 96 -26.95 -2.70 9.09
N ALA A 97 -26.45 -2.06 10.16
CA ALA A 97 -25.12 -2.32 10.70
C ALA A 97 -24.96 -3.78 11.16
N GLN A 98 -25.98 -4.35 11.82
CA GLN A 98 -25.95 -5.75 12.24
C GLN A 98 -26.01 -6.71 11.04
N ALA A 99 -26.80 -6.40 10.01
CA ALA A 99 -26.86 -7.17 8.78
C ALA A 99 -25.50 -7.16 8.04
N ALA A 100 -24.84 -6.00 7.96
CA ALA A 100 -23.51 -5.87 7.37
C ALA A 100 -22.45 -6.68 8.14
N LYS A 101 -22.45 -6.59 9.49
CA LYS A 101 -21.58 -7.42 10.35
C LYS A 101 -21.80 -8.91 10.12
N ARG A 102 -23.07 -9.33 10.01
CA ARG A 102 -23.42 -10.73 9.79
C ARG A 102 -22.96 -11.22 8.42
N ALA A 103 -23.18 -10.44 7.36
CA ALA A 103 -22.72 -10.75 6.02
C ALA A 103 -21.19 -10.89 5.96
N ALA A 104 -20.45 -9.97 6.59
CA ALA A 104 -18.99 -10.06 6.68
C ALA A 104 -18.51 -11.31 7.42
N TYR A 105 -19.16 -11.65 8.54
CA TYR A 105 -18.88 -12.87 9.30
C TYR A 105 -19.15 -14.13 8.47
N ASP A 106 -20.30 -14.23 7.82
CA ASP A 106 -20.68 -15.41 7.02
C ASP A 106 -19.74 -15.56 5.80
N ALA A 107 -19.32 -14.46 5.17
CA ALA A 107 -18.32 -14.46 4.11
C ALA A 107 -16.94 -14.95 4.61
N ALA A 108 -16.48 -14.46 5.77
CA ALA A 108 -15.22 -14.91 6.38
C ALA A 108 -15.27 -16.40 6.75
N LYS A 109 -16.41 -16.86 7.29
CA LYS A 109 -16.65 -18.27 7.62
C LYS A 109 -16.60 -19.15 6.37
N ALA A 110 -17.24 -18.75 5.28
CA ALA A 110 -17.21 -19.48 4.02
C ALA A 110 -15.80 -19.53 3.41
N ALA A 111 -15.06 -18.42 3.44
CA ALA A 111 -13.67 -18.36 2.98
C ALA A 111 -12.76 -19.28 3.81
N SER A 112 -12.92 -19.28 5.14
CA SER A 112 -12.16 -20.18 6.03
C SER A 112 -12.48 -21.65 5.75
N ALA A 113 -13.75 -22.03 5.63
CA ALA A 113 -14.15 -23.41 5.34
C ALA A 113 -13.60 -23.89 3.99
N LYS A 114 -13.65 -23.03 2.95
CA LYS A 114 -13.07 -23.33 1.64
C LYS A 114 -11.55 -23.52 1.75
N ALA A 115 -10.85 -22.62 2.43
CA ALA A 115 -9.40 -22.71 2.62
C ALA A 115 -9.02 -24.00 3.38
N SER A 116 -9.75 -24.37 4.43
CA SER A 116 -9.53 -25.64 5.15
C SER A 116 -9.72 -26.85 4.25
N ALA A 117 -10.77 -26.87 3.42
CA ALA A 117 -11.00 -27.96 2.47
C ALA A 117 -9.88 -28.06 1.41
N ASP A 118 -9.44 -26.91 0.89
CA ASP A 118 -8.33 -26.85 -0.06
C ASP A 118 -7.00 -27.27 0.57
N LEU A 119 -6.72 -26.88 1.83
CA LEU A 119 -5.54 -27.32 2.57
C LEU A 119 -5.50 -28.85 2.69
N VAL A 120 -6.59 -29.48 3.13
CA VAL A 120 -6.67 -30.95 3.25
C VAL A 120 -6.43 -31.65 1.92
N ARG A 121 -6.94 -31.08 0.81
CA ARG A 121 -6.86 -31.69 -0.52
C ARG A 121 -5.52 -31.47 -1.24
N ILE A 122 -4.95 -30.27 -1.14
CA ILE A 122 -3.80 -29.84 -1.93
C ILE A 122 -2.49 -30.04 -1.17
N TYR A 123 -2.47 -29.70 0.12
CA TYR A 123 -1.22 -29.67 0.88
C TYR A 123 -0.48 -31.01 0.89
N PRO A 124 -1.13 -32.18 1.08
CA PRO A 124 -0.41 -33.45 1.08
C PRO A 124 0.30 -33.73 -0.25
N LYS A 125 -0.33 -33.38 -1.38
CA LYS A 125 0.26 -33.56 -2.71
C LYS A 125 1.46 -32.65 -2.92
N ALA A 126 1.32 -31.38 -2.54
CA ALA A 126 2.41 -30.42 -2.62
C ALA A 126 3.58 -30.80 -1.71
N ALA A 127 3.29 -31.26 -0.48
CA ALA A 127 4.31 -31.71 0.47
C ALA A 127 5.08 -32.93 -0.06
N ILE A 128 4.40 -33.89 -0.69
CA ILE A 128 5.05 -35.03 -1.37
C ILE A 128 5.95 -34.53 -2.50
N GLN A 129 5.44 -33.66 -3.38
CA GLN A 129 6.25 -33.12 -4.49
C GLN A 129 7.51 -32.41 -4.00
N ILE A 130 7.39 -31.59 -2.94
CA ILE A 130 8.54 -30.92 -2.34
C ILE A 130 9.51 -31.96 -1.77
N ARG A 131 9.01 -32.94 -1.02
CA ARG A 131 9.85 -34.02 -0.47
C ARG A 131 10.59 -34.79 -1.56
N ASP A 132 9.92 -35.12 -2.66
CA ASP A 132 10.51 -35.86 -3.77
C ASP A 132 11.64 -35.07 -4.44
N VAL A 133 11.47 -33.76 -4.61
CA VAL A 133 12.53 -32.86 -5.09
C VAL A 133 13.70 -32.82 -4.11
N LEU A 134 13.43 -32.67 -2.81
CA LEU A 134 14.48 -32.64 -1.77
C LEU A 134 15.26 -33.96 -1.73
N LEU A 135 14.57 -35.10 -1.87
CA LEU A 135 15.19 -36.42 -1.93
C LEU A 135 16.07 -36.57 -3.17
N ALA A 136 15.60 -36.13 -4.34
CA ALA A 136 16.37 -36.18 -5.58
C ALA A 136 17.65 -35.32 -5.50
N VAL A 137 17.55 -34.11 -4.91
CA VAL A 137 18.70 -33.23 -4.68
C VAL A 137 19.69 -33.89 -3.72
N ALA A 138 19.22 -34.43 -2.59
CA ALA A 138 20.07 -35.11 -1.62
C ALA A 138 20.78 -36.33 -2.22
N GLN A 139 20.08 -37.14 -3.00
CA GLN A 139 20.68 -38.29 -3.69
C GLN A 139 21.78 -37.85 -4.66
N ALA A 140 21.51 -36.81 -5.46
CA ALA A 140 22.50 -36.28 -6.39
C ALA A 140 23.74 -35.69 -5.68
N GLU A 141 23.58 -35.03 -4.54
CA GLU A 141 24.71 -34.56 -3.72
C GLU A 141 25.56 -35.73 -3.20
N VAL A 142 24.92 -36.81 -2.72
CA VAL A 142 25.62 -38.03 -2.29
C VAL A 142 26.39 -38.67 -3.45
N ASP A 143 25.77 -38.79 -4.61
CA ASP A 143 26.40 -39.38 -5.81
C ASP A 143 27.58 -38.52 -6.30
N VAL A 144 27.44 -37.19 -6.28
CA VAL A 144 28.51 -36.23 -6.60
C VAL A 144 29.66 -36.32 -5.60
N GLN A 145 29.35 -36.45 -4.31
CA GLN A 145 30.37 -36.62 -3.29
C GLN A 145 31.15 -37.93 -3.53
N ALA A 146 30.45 -39.04 -3.72
CA ALA A 146 31.08 -40.34 -3.98
C ALA A 146 31.94 -40.33 -5.26
N ALA A 147 31.45 -39.71 -6.34
CA ALA A 147 32.21 -39.56 -7.59
C ALA A 147 33.45 -38.67 -7.43
N ASN A 148 33.38 -37.64 -6.58
CA ASN A 148 34.51 -36.76 -6.29
C ASN A 148 35.56 -37.42 -5.38
N GLU A 149 35.19 -38.43 -4.60
CA GLU A 149 36.11 -39.22 -3.76
C GLU A 149 36.99 -40.14 -4.61
N ASP A 150 36.49 -40.63 -5.75
CA ASP A 150 37.21 -41.48 -6.71
C ASP A 150 37.37 -40.77 -8.08
N LEU A 151 37.97 -39.58 -8.06
CA LEU A 151 38.08 -38.73 -9.24
C LEU A 151 39.15 -39.26 -10.22
N PRO A 152 38.82 -39.47 -11.51
CA PRO A 152 39.81 -39.83 -12.53
C PRO A 152 40.91 -38.77 -12.68
N GLU A 153 42.12 -39.21 -13.03
CA GLU A 153 43.25 -38.30 -13.24
C GLU A 153 42.95 -37.28 -14.35
N GLY A 154 43.08 -35.99 -14.03
CA GLY A 154 42.83 -34.88 -14.95
C GLY A 154 41.35 -34.48 -15.09
N ALA A 155 40.41 -35.15 -14.41
CA ALA A 155 39.01 -34.73 -14.40
C ALA A 155 38.75 -33.55 -13.44
N GLU A 156 37.80 -32.68 -13.78
CA GLU A 156 37.35 -31.59 -12.89
C GLU A 156 36.38 -32.13 -11.83
N ARG A 157 36.40 -31.54 -10.63
CA ARG A 157 35.45 -31.90 -9.57
C ARG A 157 34.03 -31.52 -9.97
N LEU A 158 33.11 -32.45 -9.76
CA LEU A 158 31.69 -32.19 -9.97
C LEU A 158 31.15 -31.27 -8.87
N HIS A 159 30.35 -30.28 -9.27
CA HIS A 159 29.57 -29.46 -8.34
C HIS A 159 28.22 -30.10 -8.08
N GLY A 160 27.74 -29.99 -6.84
CA GLY A 160 26.40 -30.43 -6.46
C GLY A 160 25.30 -29.67 -7.20
N PRO A 161 24.09 -30.25 -7.36
CA PRO A 161 22.98 -29.69 -8.14
C PRO A 161 22.60 -28.26 -7.74
N GLU A 162 22.60 -27.92 -6.45
CA GLU A 162 22.27 -26.54 -6.04
C GLU A 162 23.38 -25.55 -6.39
N THR A 163 24.63 -25.98 -6.23
CA THR A 163 25.80 -25.18 -6.54
C THR A 163 25.82 -24.84 -8.04
N GLN A 164 25.45 -25.78 -8.91
CA GLN A 164 25.36 -25.55 -10.36
C GLN A 164 24.31 -24.49 -10.74
N LEU A 165 23.21 -24.41 -10.00
CA LEU A 165 22.15 -23.42 -10.26
C LEU A 165 22.49 -22.02 -9.71
N ILE A 166 23.28 -21.97 -8.64
CA ILE A 166 23.63 -20.72 -7.94
C ILE A 166 24.92 -20.11 -8.49
N LEU A 167 25.83 -20.92 -9.02
CA LEU A 167 27.04 -20.45 -9.69
C LEU A 167 26.68 -19.76 -11.00
N ALA A 168 26.23 -18.51 -10.92
CA ALA A 168 26.46 -17.57 -11.99
C ALA A 168 27.99 -17.41 -12.11
N PRO A 169 28.59 -17.59 -13.30
CA PRO A 169 30.01 -17.30 -13.47
C PRO A 169 30.23 -15.85 -13.03
N GLY A 170 31.06 -15.66 -12.00
CA GLY A 170 31.59 -14.35 -11.72
C GLY A 170 32.40 -13.90 -12.93
N TYR A 171 32.41 -12.60 -13.19
CA TYR A 171 33.27 -12.05 -14.24
C TYR A 171 34.43 -11.33 -13.57
N GLU A 172 35.63 -11.54 -14.09
CA GLU A 172 36.79 -10.74 -13.73
C GLU A 172 36.60 -9.30 -14.20
N ARG A 173 37.34 -8.38 -13.57
CA ARG A 173 37.37 -6.99 -14.02
C ARG A 173 37.93 -6.97 -15.44
N GLU A 174 37.20 -6.34 -16.34
CA GLU A 174 37.62 -6.18 -17.74
C GLU A 174 37.76 -4.69 -18.01
N ASP A 175 39.02 -4.25 -18.16
CA ASP A 175 39.33 -2.87 -18.51
C ASP A 175 39.06 -2.64 -20.00
N ILE A 176 38.12 -1.74 -20.30
CA ILE A 176 37.69 -1.44 -21.67
C ILE A 176 38.53 -0.32 -22.27
N SER A 177 38.76 0.74 -21.51
CA SER A 177 39.63 1.84 -21.94
C SER A 177 40.30 2.53 -20.75
N SER A 178 41.49 3.06 -21.02
CA SER A 178 42.26 3.88 -20.08
C SER A 178 42.79 5.08 -20.86
N GLU A 179 42.29 6.28 -20.54
CA GLU A 179 42.65 7.52 -21.23
C GLU A 179 43.10 8.56 -20.22
N GLU A 180 44.21 9.26 -20.51
CA GLU A 180 44.61 10.42 -19.74
C GLU A 180 43.79 11.63 -20.17
N ILE A 181 43.11 12.25 -19.22
CA ILE A 181 42.30 13.45 -19.44
C ILE A 181 42.68 14.54 -18.45
N GLU A 182 42.56 15.78 -18.90
CA GLU A 182 42.79 16.96 -18.07
C GLU A 182 41.45 17.56 -17.66
N LEU A 183 41.21 17.64 -16.36
CA LEU A 183 39.96 18.18 -15.81
C LEU A 183 40.27 19.27 -14.79
N TRP A 184 39.40 20.28 -14.75
CA TRP A 184 39.45 21.34 -13.75
C TRP A 184 38.87 20.81 -12.43
N CYS A 185 39.65 20.95 -11.36
CA CYS A 185 39.28 20.57 -10.00
C CYS A 185 39.26 21.78 -9.09
N VAL A 186 38.41 21.73 -8.07
CA VAL A 186 38.36 22.79 -7.05
C VAL A 186 39.65 22.79 -6.21
N ASP A 187 40.26 23.95 -6.04
CA ASP A 187 41.47 24.08 -5.23
C ASP A 187 41.19 23.74 -3.76
N GLY A 188 42.07 22.94 -3.16
CA GLY A 188 41.95 22.44 -1.78
C GLY A 188 41.34 21.04 -1.66
N ASP A 189 40.63 20.55 -2.68
CA ASP A 189 40.08 19.19 -2.71
C ASP A 189 40.41 18.49 -4.04
N ARG A 190 41.46 17.66 -3.99
CA ARG A 190 42.00 16.96 -5.17
C ARG A 190 41.01 15.98 -5.82
N SER A 191 39.96 15.57 -5.10
CA SER A 191 38.97 14.60 -5.57
C SER A 191 37.74 15.25 -6.21
N ARG A 192 37.56 16.56 -6.01
CA ARG A 192 36.37 17.28 -6.45
C ARG A 192 36.55 17.87 -7.85
N VAL A 193 36.32 17.02 -8.84
CA VAL A 193 36.27 17.38 -10.27
C VAL A 193 35.01 18.21 -10.55
N LEU A 194 35.13 19.27 -11.37
CA LEU A 194 33.95 20.00 -11.83
C LEU A 194 33.06 19.12 -12.73
N PRO A 195 31.73 19.23 -12.65
CA PRO A 195 30.82 18.56 -13.57
C PRO A 195 31.15 18.84 -15.05
N ASP A 196 30.95 17.87 -15.93
CA ASP A 196 31.33 17.94 -17.36
C ASP A 196 30.77 19.18 -18.08
N ASP A 197 29.56 19.60 -17.74
CA ASP A 197 28.88 20.77 -18.31
C ASP A 197 29.49 22.11 -17.84
N GLN A 198 30.33 22.08 -16.80
CA GLN A 198 30.98 23.24 -16.19
C GLN A 198 32.47 23.34 -16.54
N GLN A 199 33.10 22.25 -16.99
CA GLN A 199 34.52 22.20 -17.38
C GLN A 199 34.92 23.29 -18.41
N LYS A 200 34.01 23.68 -19.30
CA LYS A 200 34.25 24.69 -20.35
C LYS A 200 34.01 26.14 -19.90
N LYS A 201 33.44 26.36 -18.72
CA LYS A 201 33.02 27.69 -18.23
C LYS A 201 34.04 28.35 -17.30
N VAL A 202 35.20 27.73 -17.14
CA VAL A 202 36.29 28.27 -16.31
C VAL A 202 37.01 29.41 -17.05
N ARG A 203 37.36 30.47 -16.32
CA ARG A 203 38.15 31.60 -16.82
C ARG A 203 39.61 31.41 -16.43
N ARG A 204 40.47 31.07 -17.41
CA ARG A 204 41.91 30.88 -17.17
C ARG A 204 42.56 32.18 -16.68
N ILE A 205 43.39 32.06 -15.65
CA ILE A 205 44.24 33.16 -15.17
C ILE A 205 45.66 32.95 -15.73
N GLU A 206 46.32 31.87 -15.31
CA GLU A 206 47.73 31.61 -15.62
C GLU A 206 48.05 30.11 -15.51
N GLY A 207 48.73 29.56 -16.51
CA GLY A 207 49.12 28.13 -16.55
C GLY A 207 47.95 27.18 -16.27
N ASN A 208 48.12 26.33 -15.27
CA ASN A 208 47.12 25.35 -14.84
C ASN A 208 46.10 25.93 -13.83
N ARG A 209 46.01 27.25 -13.64
CA ARG A 209 45.05 27.88 -12.71
C ARG A 209 43.97 28.68 -13.43
N ALA A 210 42.75 28.56 -12.96
CA ALA A 210 41.59 29.30 -13.46
C ALA A 210 40.63 29.70 -12.32
N LEU A 211 39.71 30.61 -12.63
CA LEU A 211 38.58 30.96 -11.77
C LEU A 211 37.31 30.35 -12.33
N TYR A 212 36.46 29.86 -11.44
CA TYR A 212 35.13 29.38 -11.76
C TYR A 212 34.09 30.10 -10.90
N ALA A 213 33.06 30.64 -11.54
CA ALA A 213 31.94 31.25 -10.84
C ALA A 213 30.89 30.17 -10.56
N TRP A 214 30.87 29.65 -9.33
CA TRP A 214 29.94 28.58 -8.96
C TRP A 214 28.49 29.10 -8.92
N PRO A 215 27.53 28.46 -9.60
CA PRO A 215 26.13 28.88 -9.56
C PRO A 215 25.59 28.88 -8.13
N GLY A 216 25.30 30.06 -7.59
CA GLY A 216 24.82 30.24 -6.21
C GLY A 216 25.90 30.14 -5.11
N GLY A 217 27.18 30.13 -5.47
CA GLY A 217 28.32 30.08 -4.54
C GLY A 217 29.28 31.26 -4.67
N ASP A 218 30.52 31.07 -4.24
CA ASP A 218 31.58 32.07 -4.39
C ASP A 218 31.82 32.38 -5.89
N PRO A 219 31.74 33.66 -6.32
CA PRO A 219 31.92 34.04 -7.71
C PRO A 219 33.34 33.81 -8.25
N ASN A 220 34.33 33.56 -7.39
CA ASN A 220 35.73 33.41 -7.78
C ASN A 220 36.39 32.18 -7.14
N LEU A 221 35.80 31.00 -7.33
CA LEU A 221 36.40 29.76 -6.85
C LEU A 221 37.68 29.46 -7.65
N ASN A 222 38.81 29.31 -6.97
CA ASN A 222 40.06 28.89 -7.61
C ASN A 222 39.95 27.42 -8.02
N VAL A 223 40.32 27.13 -9.26
CA VAL A 223 40.35 25.77 -9.80
C VAL A 223 41.70 25.53 -10.47
N THR A 224 42.21 24.31 -10.35
CA THR A 224 43.47 23.88 -10.97
C THR A 224 43.20 22.74 -11.96
N LEU A 225 43.80 22.83 -13.14
CA LEU A 225 43.81 21.79 -14.16
C LEU A 225 44.73 20.67 -13.70
N ARG A 226 44.20 19.45 -13.60
CA ARG A 226 44.93 18.25 -13.17
C ARG A 226 44.73 17.13 -14.17
N LYS A 227 45.74 16.25 -14.26
CA LYS A 227 45.68 15.04 -15.07
C LYS A 227 45.03 13.90 -14.29
N PHE A 228 44.09 13.22 -14.94
CA PHE A 228 43.44 12.03 -14.46
C PHE A 228 43.60 10.92 -15.47
N ARG A 229 43.71 9.68 -14.99
CA ARG A 229 43.48 8.50 -15.81
C ARG A 229 42.02 8.11 -15.67
N LYS A 230 41.26 8.28 -16.75
CA LYS A 230 39.87 7.82 -16.85
C LYS A 230 39.90 6.35 -17.25
N GLU A 231 39.45 5.49 -16.36
CA GLU A 231 39.32 4.05 -16.60
C GLU A 231 37.84 3.73 -16.79
N VAL A 232 37.50 3.14 -17.95
CA VAL A 232 36.18 2.56 -18.19
C VAL A 232 36.32 1.06 -18.14
N TYR A 233 35.58 0.39 -17.27
CA TYR A 233 35.73 -1.05 -17.04
C TYR A 233 34.41 -1.72 -16.65
N TYR A 234 34.32 -3.02 -16.87
CA TYR A 234 33.30 -3.86 -16.24
C TYR A 234 33.78 -4.28 -14.85
N PRO A 235 33.03 -4.00 -13.78
CA PRO A 235 33.49 -4.31 -12.42
C PRO A 235 33.61 -5.82 -12.21
N HIS A 236 34.58 -6.21 -11.38
CA HIS A 236 34.62 -7.58 -10.87
C HIS A 236 33.33 -7.87 -10.09
N ARG A 237 32.66 -8.96 -10.46
CA ARG A 237 31.55 -9.50 -9.68
C ARG A 237 31.95 -10.87 -9.17
N SER A 238 32.17 -10.97 -7.87
CA SER A 238 32.35 -12.27 -7.23
C SER A 238 31.09 -13.12 -7.44
N PRO A 239 31.22 -14.44 -7.64
CA PRO A 239 30.07 -15.32 -7.76
C PRO A 239 29.17 -15.16 -6.54
N ASP A 240 27.89 -14.92 -6.81
CA ASP A 240 26.89 -14.62 -5.78
C ASP A 240 26.59 -15.92 -5.03
N ARG A 241 27.08 -16.05 -3.79
CA ARG A 241 26.78 -17.22 -2.95
C ARG A 241 25.43 -17.02 -2.29
N ALA A 242 24.35 -17.26 -3.03
CA ALA A 242 23.04 -17.40 -2.41
C ALA A 242 23.08 -18.57 -1.41
N LYS A 243 22.45 -18.40 -0.24
CA LYS A 243 22.33 -19.48 0.75
C LYS A 243 21.49 -20.61 0.13
N SER A 244 21.94 -21.85 0.31
CA SER A 244 21.23 -23.06 -0.14
C SER A 244 19.75 -23.02 0.28
N PRO A 245 18.80 -23.29 -0.64
CA PRO A 245 17.37 -23.42 -0.33
C PRO A 245 17.07 -24.43 0.79
N LEU A 246 17.86 -25.49 0.90
CA LEU A 246 17.77 -26.48 1.98
C LEU A 246 18.01 -25.87 3.37
N ALA A 247 18.74 -24.76 3.46
CA ALA A 247 19.00 -24.08 4.73
C ALA A 247 17.85 -23.16 5.20
N VAL A 248 16.79 -22.97 4.40
CA VAL A 248 15.74 -21.93 4.65
C VAL A 248 14.32 -22.50 4.75
N THR A 249 14.12 -23.80 4.51
CA THR A 249 12.76 -24.36 4.39
C THR A 249 12.16 -24.75 5.75
N VAL A 250 11.26 -23.93 6.28
CA VAL A 250 10.39 -24.27 7.42
C VAL A 250 8.93 -24.22 6.94
N LEU A 251 8.29 -25.38 6.82
CA LEU A 251 6.86 -25.49 6.48
C LEU A 251 6.09 -25.94 7.73
N PRO A 252 5.04 -25.22 8.15
CA PRO A 252 4.29 -25.58 9.36
C PRO A 252 3.46 -26.84 9.15
N ASP A 253 3.35 -27.65 10.21
CA ASP A 253 2.47 -28.82 10.25
C ASP A 253 0.99 -28.44 10.29
N LEU A 254 0.15 -29.26 9.66
CA LEU A 254 -1.30 -29.02 9.56
C LEU A 254 -2.14 -29.65 10.68
N ASN A 255 -1.57 -30.50 11.54
CA ASN A 255 -2.33 -31.19 12.58
C ASN A 255 -1.56 -31.36 13.90
N THR A 256 -2.28 -31.38 15.03
CA THR A 256 -1.74 -31.45 16.41
C THR A 256 -1.09 -32.78 16.80
N HIS A 257 -1.18 -33.80 15.94
CA HIS A 257 -0.65 -35.15 16.10
C HIS A 257 0.36 -35.53 15.01
N ALA A 258 0.67 -34.62 14.09
CA ALA A 258 1.75 -34.78 13.14
C ALA A 258 3.04 -34.75 13.97
N PRO A 259 4.03 -35.60 13.67
CA PRO A 259 5.33 -35.50 14.31
C PRO A 259 5.82 -34.04 14.19
N ASP A 260 6.28 -33.48 15.30
CA ASP A 260 6.72 -32.09 15.41
C ASP A 260 8.08 -31.95 14.72
N ILE A 261 8.06 -31.89 13.39
CA ILE A 261 9.29 -31.88 12.59
C ILE A 261 9.69 -30.43 12.27
N TRP A 262 8.77 -29.45 12.33
CA TRP A 262 9.00 -28.10 11.80
C TRP A 262 8.35 -26.99 12.66
N ASN A 263 9.12 -26.44 13.59
CA ASN A 263 8.67 -25.47 14.58
C ASN A 263 8.36 -24.08 13.95
N SER A 264 7.08 -23.71 13.84
CA SER A 264 6.66 -22.37 13.40
C SER A 264 6.10 -21.56 14.57
N ASN A 265 6.89 -20.65 15.12
CA ASN A 265 6.44 -19.72 16.15
C ASN A 265 5.42 -18.72 15.58
N GLY A 266 4.12 -19.01 15.77
CA GLY A 266 3.07 -18.03 16.10
C GLY A 266 2.88 -16.80 15.21
N THR A 267 3.13 -16.84 13.90
CA THR A 267 2.88 -15.69 13.02
C THR A 267 1.39 -15.53 12.71
N SER A 268 0.87 -14.30 12.80
CA SER A 268 -0.53 -13.99 12.50
C SER A 268 -0.84 -14.20 11.01
N GLY A 269 -2.09 -14.59 10.69
CA GLY A 269 -2.50 -14.88 9.31
C GLY A 269 -2.32 -13.71 8.33
N SER A 270 -2.36 -12.45 8.81
CA SER A 270 -2.10 -11.26 7.99
C SER A 270 -0.64 -11.15 7.57
N TYR A 271 0.29 -11.48 8.47
CA TYR A 271 1.72 -11.50 8.18
C TYR A 271 2.06 -12.63 7.20
N ALA A 272 1.49 -13.82 7.41
CA ALA A 272 1.63 -14.95 6.50
C ALA A 272 1.15 -14.60 5.07
N LEU A 273 0.01 -13.91 4.94
CA LEU A 273 -0.52 -13.48 3.64
C LEU A 273 0.38 -12.44 2.95
N ALA A 274 0.89 -11.45 3.67
CA ALA A 274 1.80 -10.44 3.12
C ALA A 274 3.11 -11.08 2.63
N THR A 275 3.67 -12.00 3.42
CA THR A 275 4.86 -12.77 3.07
C THR A 275 4.61 -13.66 1.86
N MET A 276 3.49 -14.40 1.80
CA MET A 276 3.14 -15.22 0.64
C MET A 276 2.95 -14.39 -0.64
N LYS A 277 2.31 -13.21 -0.56
CA LYS A 277 2.20 -12.29 -1.72
C LYS A 277 3.58 -11.83 -2.22
N SER A 278 4.50 -11.52 -1.30
CA SER A 278 5.87 -11.14 -1.65
C SER A 278 6.62 -12.30 -2.31
N LEU A 279 6.45 -13.52 -1.80
CA LEU A 279 7.06 -14.73 -2.36
C LEU A 279 6.49 -15.10 -3.73
N ILE A 280 5.17 -14.98 -3.95
CA ILE A 280 4.55 -15.22 -5.26
C ILE A 280 5.08 -14.21 -6.29
N ARG A 281 5.18 -12.92 -5.92
CA ARG A 281 5.76 -11.89 -6.80
C ARG A 281 7.20 -12.23 -7.18
N LYS A 282 8.04 -12.55 -6.19
CA LYS A 282 9.44 -12.94 -6.40
C LYS A 282 9.55 -14.23 -7.22
N GLY A 283 8.74 -15.24 -6.94
CA GLY A 283 8.73 -16.51 -7.67
C GLY A 283 8.38 -16.35 -9.14
N GLY A 284 7.51 -15.37 -9.49
CA GLY A 284 7.26 -14.98 -10.87
C GLY A 284 8.44 -14.29 -11.56
N GLU A 285 9.28 -13.57 -10.80
CA GLU A 285 10.50 -12.92 -11.29
C GLU A 285 11.66 -13.93 -11.51
N TYR A 286 11.67 -15.06 -10.80
CA TYR A 286 12.70 -16.11 -10.91
C TYR A 286 12.64 -16.95 -12.21
N VAL A 287 11.62 -16.79 -13.05
CA VAL A 287 11.36 -17.69 -14.19
C VAL A 287 12.42 -17.60 -15.30
N LYS A 288 13.29 -16.58 -15.32
CA LYS A 288 14.54 -16.60 -16.09
C LYS A 288 15.60 -15.82 -15.32
N PRO A 289 16.85 -16.32 -15.15
CA PRO A 289 17.94 -15.44 -14.78
C PRO A 289 18.01 -14.36 -15.87
N ALA A 290 17.64 -13.13 -15.53
CA ALA A 290 17.88 -12.02 -16.41
C ALA A 290 19.40 -12.01 -16.66
N GLU A 291 19.82 -12.14 -17.92
CA GLU A 291 21.14 -11.71 -18.32
C GLU A 291 21.24 -10.25 -17.90
N LYS A 292 21.80 -10.00 -16.72
CA LYS A 292 22.09 -8.63 -16.31
C LYS A 292 23.17 -8.16 -17.26
N GLU A 293 22.78 -7.32 -18.22
CA GLU A 293 23.71 -6.57 -19.05
C GLU A 293 24.78 -5.98 -18.13
N ARG A 294 26.05 -6.24 -18.44
CA ARG A 294 27.17 -5.73 -17.63
C ARG A 294 27.11 -4.21 -17.71
N GLU A 295 26.97 -3.53 -16.58
CA GLU A 295 26.99 -2.07 -16.53
C GLU A 295 28.46 -1.59 -16.53
N LEU A 296 28.79 -0.68 -17.45
CA LEU A 296 30.11 -0.04 -17.50
C LEU A 296 30.26 0.93 -16.33
N GLN A 297 31.37 0.85 -15.63
CA GLN A 297 31.77 1.82 -14.63
C GLN A 297 32.88 2.71 -15.17
N THR A 298 32.94 3.95 -14.66
CA THR A 298 33.96 4.93 -15.04
C THR A 298 34.56 5.51 -13.78
N ASP A 299 35.87 5.30 -13.59
CA ASP A 299 36.63 5.88 -12.49
C ASP A 299 37.62 6.92 -13.00
N LEU A 300 37.83 7.96 -12.20
CA LEU A 300 38.81 9.02 -12.46
C LEU A 300 39.91 8.91 -11.40
N ILE A 301 41.08 8.39 -11.80
CA ILE A 301 42.22 8.22 -10.91
C ILE A 301 43.15 9.43 -11.08
N PRO A 302 43.39 10.25 -10.05
CA PRO A 302 44.31 11.38 -10.17
C PRO A 302 45.72 10.87 -10.43
N LEU A 303 46.36 11.38 -11.48
CA LEU A 303 47.78 11.16 -11.72
C LEU A 303 48.54 12.11 -10.80
N LEU A 304 49.56 11.62 -10.12
CA LEU A 304 50.44 12.47 -9.33
C LEU A 304 51.17 13.40 -10.30
N ASP A 305 50.83 14.68 -10.27
CA ASP A 305 51.59 15.69 -11.00
C ASP A 305 53.02 15.66 -10.44
N ASP A 306 54.02 15.50 -11.30
CA ASP A 306 55.44 15.71 -10.97
C ASP A 306 55.60 17.18 -10.58
N PHE A 307 55.40 17.48 -9.29
CA PHE A 307 55.68 18.79 -8.75
C PHE A 307 57.20 18.98 -8.74
N GLY A 308 57.73 19.57 -9.82
CA GLY A 308 59.00 20.26 -9.78
C GLY A 308 58.91 21.35 -8.71
N ILE A 309 59.61 21.13 -7.60
CA ILE A 309 59.93 22.15 -6.60
C ILE A 309 60.86 23.18 -7.23
#